data_AF-A0A2E8W934-F1
#
_entry.id   AF-A0A2E8W934-F1
#
_cell.length_a   1.000
_cell.length_b   1.000
_cell.length_c   1.000
_cell.angle_alpha   90.00
_cell.angle_beta   90.00
_cell.angle_gamma   90.00
#
_symmetry.space_group_name_H-M   'P 1'
#
loop_
_entity.id
_entity.type
_entity.pdbx_description
1 polymer ?
#
loop_
_entity_poly.entity_id
_entity_poly.type
_entity_poly.pdbx_seq_one_letter_code
_entity_poly.pdbx_strand_id
1 'polypeptide(L)' 'MGLRTMSKRPYIGVLFKCCNVYGRAYLNQKQNAFTASCPRCLSPVRIGVSPTGNKSRFFSAG' A
#
# COMPACT_ATOMS: atom_id res chain seq x y z
N MET A 1 17.46 29.02 -2.14
CA MET A 1 17.57 27.61 -2.56
C MET A 1 16.55 26.80 -1.80
N GLY A 2 15.42 26.45 -2.42
CA GLY A 2 14.37 25.65 -1.77
C GLY A 2 14.75 24.17 -1.75
N LEU A 3 14.88 23.60 -0.56
CA LEU A 3 15.04 22.16 -0.36
C LEU A 3 13.78 21.46 -0.89
N ARG A 4 13.84 20.93 -2.11
CA ARG A 4 12.86 19.96 -2.61
C ARG A 4 13.02 18.70 -1.76
N THR A 5 12.26 18.60 -0.67
CA THR A 5 12.06 17.34 0.03
C THR A 5 11.48 16.36 -0.99
N MET A 6 12.28 15.37 -1.41
CA MET A 6 11.76 14.24 -2.18
C MET A 6 10.66 13.59 -1.34
N SER A 7 9.41 13.95 -1.61
CA SER A 7 8.26 13.44 -0.87
C SER A 7 8.25 11.92 -1.07
N LYS A 8 8.58 11.19 0.01
CA LYS A 8 8.61 9.72 -0.01
C LYS A 8 7.24 9.25 -0.49
N ARG A 9 7.22 8.39 -1.51
CA ARG A 9 5.97 7.88 -2.09
C ARG A 9 5.11 7.30 -0.96
N PRO A 10 3.85 7.76 -0.81
CA PRO A 10 3.00 7.32 0.30
C PRO A 10 2.79 5.81 0.21
N TYR A 11 2.87 5.16 1.37
CA TYR A 11 2.73 3.72 1.50
C TYR A 11 1.90 3.36 2.74
N ILE A 12 1.25 2.21 2.63
CA ILE A 12 0.57 1.52 3.73
C ILE A 12 1.21 0.14 3.94
N GLY A 13 1.04 -0.39 5.13
CA GLY A 13 1.41 -1.76 5.48
C GLY A 13 0.33 -2.75 5.11
N VAL A 14 0.74 -3.88 4.54
CA VAL A 14 -0.15 -5.01 4.22
C VAL A 14 0.46 -6.29 4.80
N LEU A 15 -0.25 -6.93 5.72
CA LEU A 15 0.00 -8.30 6.14
C LEU A 15 -0.61 -9.25 5.10
N PHE A 16 0.24 -9.98 4.39
CA PHE A 16 -0.20 -10.99 3.45
C PHE A 16 -0.59 -12.27 4.21
N LYS A 17 -1.87 -12.56 4.39
CA LYS A 17 -2.36 -13.73 5.16
C LYS A 17 -1.91 -15.06 4.57
N CYS A 18 -1.83 -15.15 3.25
CA CYS A 18 -1.39 -16.36 2.53
C CYS A 18 0.08 -16.74 2.79
N CYS A 19 0.94 -15.75 3.05
CA CYS A 19 2.37 -15.96 3.28
C CYS A 19 2.82 -15.59 4.71
N ASN A 20 1.92 -15.04 5.54
CA ASN A 20 2.16 -14.40 6.83
C ASN A 20 3.33 -13.40 6.82
N VAL A 21 3.54 -12.75 5.66
CA VAL A 21 4.62 -11.77 5.46
C VAL A 21 4.03 -10.38 5.51
N TYR A 22 4.72 -9.47 6.17
CA TYR A 22 4.36 -8.07 6.19
C TYR A 22 5.09 -7.31 5.07
N GLY A 23 4.34 -6.68 4.18
CA GLY A 23 4.85 -5.89 3.06
C GLY A 23 4.32 -4.46 3.05
N ARG A 24 4.78 -3.69 2.06
CA ARG A 24 4.35 -2.31 1.85
C ARG A 24 3.59 -2.21 0.53
N ALA A 25 2.40 -1.64 0.56
CA ALA A 25 1.66 -1.24 -0.63
C ALA A 25 1.87 0.24 -0.88
N TYR A 26 2.21 0.58 -2.12
CA TYR A 26 2.47 1.95 -2.54
C TYR A 26 1.28 2.52 -3.27
N LEU A 27 1.05 3.82 -3.09
CA LEU A 27 0.03 4.52 -3.85
C LEU A 27 0.39 4.49 -5.34
N ASN A 28 -0.58 4.11 -6.16
CA ASN A 28 -0.40 4.12 -7.60
C ASN A 28 -0.31 5.55 -8.16
N GLN A 29 0.10 5.67 -9.43
CA GLN A 29 0.20 6.98 -10.10
C GLN A 29 -1.14 7.70 -10.22
N LYS A 30 -2.26 6.96 -10.29
CA LYS A 30 -3.62 7.52 -10.34
C LYS A 30 -4.13 7.99 -8.97
N GLN A 31 -3.36 7.76 -7.90
CA GLN A 31 -3.67 8.10 -6.51
C GLN A 31 -5.03 7.59 -6.01
N ASN A 32 -5.56 6.54 -6.63
CA ASN A 32 -6.88 5.99 -6.32
C ASN A 32 -6.80 4.64 -5.58
N ALA A 33 -5.65 4.00 -5.56
CA ALA A 33 -5.45 2.74 -4.86
C ALA A 33 -3.99 2.55 -4.42
N PHE A 34 -3.81 1.93 -3.26
CA PHE A 34 -2.55 1.33 -2.86
C PHE A 34 -2.46 -0.08 -3.43
N THR A 35 -1.32 -0.39 -4.04
CA THR A 35 -1.07 -1.65 -4.74
C THR A 35 0.16 -2.36 -4.19
N ALA A 36 0.06 -3.68 -4.06
CA ALA A 36 1.16 -4.59 -3.73
C ALA A 36 0.88 -5.98 -4.31
N SER A 37 1.86 -6.88 -4.21
CA SER A 37 1.69 -8.31 -4.53
C SER A 37 2.36 -9.15 -3.44
N CYS A 38 1.75 -10.28 -3.01
CA CYS A 38 2.45 -11.17 -2.06
C CYS A 38 3.70 -11.73 -2.76
N PRO A 39 4.87 -11.72 -2.10
CA PRO A 39 6.11 -12.23 -2.69
C PRO A 39 6.11 -13.74 -2.95
N ARG A 40 5.18 -14.50 -2.34
CA ARG A 40 5.11 -15.97 -2.46
C ARG A 40 4.16 -16.44 -3.56
N CYS A 41 2.94 -15.90 -3.62
CA CYS A 41 1.92 -16.33 -4.58
C CYS A 41 1.67 -15.33 -5.71
N LEU A 42 2.33 -14.16 -5.67
CA LEU A 42 2.13 -13.06 -6.62
C LEU A 42 0.70 -12.52 -6.69
N SER A 43 -0.15 -12.89 -5.72
CA SER A 43 -1.54 -12.43 -5.67
C SER A 43 -1.58 -10.90 -5.58
N PRO A 44 -2.27 -10.22 -6.52
CA PRO A 44 -2.34 -8.77 -6.54
C PRO A 44 -3.27 -8.27 -5.45
N VAL A 45 -2.80 -7.32 -4.66
CA VAL A 45 -3.57 -6.65 -3.63
C VAL A 45 -3.83 -5.21 -4.05
N ARG A 46 -5.10 -4.81 -4.03
CA ARG A 46 -5.57 -3.45 -4.33
C ARG A 46 -6.41 -2.94 -3.18
N ILE A 47 -5.95 -1.87 -2.54
CA ILE A 47 -6.67 -1.18 -1.47
C ILE A 47 -7.11 0.17 -2.02
N GLY A 48 -8.41 0.34 -2.24
CA GLY A 48 -8.97 1.59 -2.74
C GLY A 48 -8.77 2.74 -1.74
N VAL A 49 -8.49 3.93 -2.26
CA VAL A 49 -8.45 5.17 -1.49
C VAL A 49 -9.79 5.86 -1.61
N SER A 50 -10.41 6.19 -0.48
CA SER A 50 -11.69 6.90 -0.42
C SER A 50 -11.64 7.99 0.65
N PRO A 51 -12.25 9.16 0.42
CA PRO A 51 -12.34 10.23 1.42
C PRO A 51 -13.11 9.81 2.69
N THR A 52 -14.08 8.90 2.57
CA THR A 52 -14.80 8.28 3.70
C THR A 52 -14.13 6.98 4.17
N GLY A 53 -12.92 6.71 3.68
CA GLY A 53 -12.18 5.49 3.98
C GLY A 53 -11.65 5.46 5.40
N ASN A 54 -11.02 4.33 5.73
CA ASN A 54 -10.37 4.14 7.02
C ASN A 54 -9.00 4.85 7.05
N LYS A 55 -8.65 5.49 8.17
CA LYS A 55 -7.33 6.12 8.42
C LYS A 55 -6.25 5.12 8.85
N SER A 56 -6.61 3.84 8.96
CA SER A 56 -5.69 2.75 9.30
C SER A 56 -4.58 2.65 8.26
N ARG A 57 -3.34 2.44 8.72
CA ARG A 57 -2.16 2.24 7.85
C ARG A 57 -1.75 0.78 7.74
N PHE A 58 -2.42 -0.10 8.49
CA PHE A 58 -2.15 -1.53 8.56
C PHE A 58 -3.37 -2.26 8.03
N PHE A 59 -3.18 -3.01 6.96
CA PHE A 59 -4.23 -3.84 6.35
C PHE A 59 -3.76 -5.28 6.33
N SER A 60 -4.70 -6.21 6.21
CA SER A 60 -4.40 -7.61 5.95
C SER A 60 -5.12 -8.04 4.69
N ALA A 61 -4.42 -8.78 3.83
CA ALA A 61 -4.93 -9.26 2.55
C ALA A 61 -4.38 -10.65 2.29
N GLY A 62 -5.19 -11.58 1.79
CA GLY A 62 -4.74 -12.93 1.47
C GLY A 62 -5.87 -13.92 1.44
#